data_AF-A0A7J3U4V6-F1
#
_entry.id   AF-A0A7J3U4V6-F1
#
_cell.length_a   1.000
_cell.length_b   1.000
_cell.length_c   1.000
_cell.angle_alpha   90.00
_cell.angle_beta   90.00
_cell.angle_gamma   90.00
#
_symmetry.space_group_name_H-M   'P 1'
#
loop_
_entity.id
_entity.type
_entity.pdbx_description
1 polymer ?
#
loop_
_entity_poly.entity_id
_entity_poly.type
_entity_poly.pdbx_seq_one_letter_code
_entity_poly.pdbx_strand_id
1 'polypeptide(L)'
;MDNAATTRVDDEVVKAMLPYFTGKYGNASSLHSFGTEARDAIEKSREMVASLIGAEREEIIFTAGGTESDNIAIKGTAFREGKGHIITCQIEHPAVMNTCRYLEKKGFDVTYLPVDEYGLVNPGDVEDAIRDDTILITIMHANNEIGTIEPADEISRIARGRGVVFHTDAVQTVGKIPVDVKKMGVDMLSLSSHKIYGPKGVGALYIKKGTKVEPIIHGGGHERGLRPSTENVPGIVGLGKACEIAGKRMESDVRRLTDMRDRLIKGVLEIEESYL
;
A
#
# COMPACT_ATOMS: atom_id res chain seq x y z
N MET A 1 -11.35 -8.54 -18.52
CA MET A 1 -11.00 -8.87 -17.13
C MET A 1 -9.86 -7.95 -16.76
N ASP A 2 -10.13 -6.85 -16.04
CA ASP A 2 -9.15 -5.76 -15.85
C ASP A 2 -9.17 -5.21 -14.40
N ASN A 3 -9.49 -6.09 -13.45
CA ASN A 3 -9.62 -5.72 -12.04
C ASN A 3 -8.27 -5.38 -11.39
N ALA A 4 -7.14 -5.77 -12.03
CA ALA A 4 -5.80 -5.36 -11.63
C ALA A 4 -5.58 -3.86 -11.88
N ALA A 5 -6.25 -3.22 -12.84
CA ALA A 5 -6.20 -1.78 -13.07
C ALA A 5 -7.13 -1.03 -12.08
N THR A 6 -8.41 -1.40 -12.03
CA THR A 6 -9.37 -0.86 -11.04
C THR A 6 -10.58 -1.77 -10.89
N THR A 7 -11.22 -1.75 -9.73
CA THR A 7 -12.46 -2.47 -9.47
C THR A 7 -13.68 -1.54 -9.48
N ARG A 8 -14.86 -2.09 -9.79
CA ARG A 8 -16.15 -1.46 -9.43
C ARG A 8 -16.21 -1.32 -7.90
N VAL A 9 -16.86 -0.26 -7.42
CA VAL A 9 -17.12 -0.09 -5.98
C VAL A 9 -18.23 -1.05 -5.53
N ASP A 10 -18.05 -1.75 -4.41
CA ASP A 10 -19.07 -2.62 -3.83
C ASP A 10 -20.31 -1.81 -3.41
N ASP A 11 -21.51 -2.37 -3.59
CA ASP A 11 -22.75 -1.65 -3.28
C ASP A 11 -22.91 -1.36 -1.78
N GLU A 12 -22.39 -2.22 -0.89
CA GLU A 12 -22.33 -1.95 0.54
C GLU A 12 -21.34 -0.82 0.88
N VAL A 13 -20.25 -0.71 0.11
CA VAL A 13 -19.29 0.40 0.24
C VAL A 13 -19.96 1.71 -0.16
N VAL A 14 -20.63 1.76 -1.32
CA VAL A 14 -21.35 2.97 -1.76
C VAL A 14 -22.37 3.40 -0.70
N LYS A 15 -23.17 2.47 -0.18
CA LYS A 15 -24.16 2.75 0.88
C LYS A 15 -23.52 3.33 2.14
N ALA A 16 -22.36 2.83 2.55
CA ALA A 16 -21.65 3.36 3.71
C ALA A 16 -21.15 4.80 3.51
N MET A 17 -20.80 5.18 2.29
CA MET A 17 -20.29 6.51 1.96
C MET A 17 -21.38 7.58 1.89
N LEU A 18 -22.57 7.25 1.37
CA LEU A 18 -23.64 8.21 1.04
C LEU A 18 -24.03 9.20 2.16
N PRO A 19 -24.14 8.79 3.43
CA PRO A 19 -24.48 9.71 4.51
C PRO A 19 -23.48 10.86 4.67
N TYR A 20 -22.20 10.63 4.38
CA TYR A 20 -21.11 11.60 4.57
C TYR A 20 -21.02 12.64 3.45
N PHE A 21 -21.77 12.46 2.36
CA PHE A 21 -21.95 13.51 1.34
C PHE A 21 -23.10 14.46 1.65
N THR A 22 -24.03 14.06 2.53
CA THR A 22 -25.34 14.74 2.67
C THR A 22 -25.62 15.16 4.10
N GLY A 23 -25.97 14.22 4.99
CA GLY A 23 -26.33 14.50 6.37
C GLY A 23 -25.14 14.62 7.33
N LYS A 24 -24.03 13.95 7.04
CA LYS A 24 -22.84 13.81 7.90
C LYS A 24 -21.60 14.47 7.29
N TYR A 25 -21.73 15.69 6.80
CA TYR A 25 -20.72 16.42 6.01
C TYR A 25 -19.70 17.21 6.85
N GLY A 26 -19.62 16.94 8.14
CA GLY A 26 -18.79 17.71 9.06
C GLY A 26 -17.29 17.64 8.75
N ASN A 27 -16.56 18.69 9.09
CA ASN A 27 -15.10 18.69 9.06
C ASN A 27 -14.58 18.05 10.36
N ALA A 28 -13.76 16.99 10.26
CA ALA A 28 -13.21 16.26 11.41
C ALA A 28 -12.34 17.14 12.35
N SER A 29 -11.84 18.27 11.85
CA SER A 29 -11.12 19.28 12.64
C SER A 29 -12.04 20.17 13.49
N SER A 30 -13.36 20.16 13.27
CA SER A 30 -14.31 20.95 14.06
C SER A 30 -14.61 20.31 15.42
N LEU A 31 -14.89 21.14 16.43
CA LEU A 31 -15.20 20.70 17.80
C LEU A 31 -16.71 20.45 18.06
N HIS A 32 -17.58 20.86 17.15
CA HIS A 32 -19.03 20.64 17.28
C HIS A 32 -19.43 19.21 16.90
N SER A 33 -20.70 18.85 17.12
CA SER A 33 -21.24 17.50 16.90
C SER A 33 -20.94 16.92 15.51
N PHE A 34 -21.18 17.69 14.44
CA PHE A 34 -20.87 17.24 13.07
C PHE A 34 -19.38 16.92 12.85
N GLY A 35 -18.47 17.68 13.48
CA GLY A 35 -17.03 17.41 13.37
C GLY A 35 -16.60 16.20 14.18
N THR A 36 -17.20 16.01 15.36
CA THR A 36 -17.00 14.81 16.18
C THR A 36 -17.48 13.56 15.43
N GLU A 37 -18.66 13.60 14.81
CA GLU A 37 -19.20 12.49 14.01
C GLU A 37 -18.29 12.13 12.83
N ALA A 38 -17.74 13.13 12.12
CA ALA A 38 -16.78 12.90 11.04
C ALA A 38 -15.46 12.28 11.55
N ARG A 39 -14.96 12.74 12.69
CA ARG A 39 -13.74 12.20 13.32
C ARG A 39 -13.93 10.74 13.75
N ASP A 40 -15.05 10.42 14.39
CA ASP A 40 -15.37 9.05 14.82
C ASP A 40 -15.46 8.11 13.61
N ALA A 41 -15.98 8.60 12.47
CA ALA A 41 -16.03 7.84 11.23
C ALA A 41 -14.65 7.54 10.65
N ILE A 42 -13.73 8.52 10.68
CA ILE A 42 -12.33 8.34 10.27
C ILE A 42 -11.67 7.30 11.17
N GLU A 43 -11.78 7.43 12.48
CA GLU A 43 -11.12 6.53 13.44
C GLU A 43 -11.64 5.09 13.35
N LYS A 44 -12.95 4.91 13.17
CA LYS A 44 -13.54 3.59 12.90
C LYS A 44 -13.01 2.98 11.60
N SER A 45 -12.86 3.80 10.55
CA SER A 45 -12.30 3.33 9.28
C SER A 45 -10.83 2.96 9.43
N ARG A 46 -10.09 3.70 10.25
CA ARG A 46 -8.67 3.44 10.58
C ARG A 46 -8.51 2.08 11.26
N GLU A 47 -9.40 1.76 12.19
CA GLU A 47 -9.44 0.45 12.86
C GLU A 47 -9.73 -0.69 11.88
N MET A 48 -10.65 -0.51 10.93
CA MET A 48 -10.95 -1.51 9.89
C MET A 48 -9.75 -1.78 8.97
N VAL A 49 -9.04 -0.72 8.56
CA VAL A 49 -7.81 -0.84 7.76
C VAL A 49 -6.72 -1.54 8.55
N ALA A 50 -6.48 -1.11 9.79
CA ALA A 50 -5.47 -1.69 10.67
C ALA A 50 -5.73 -3.19 10.91
N SER A 51 -6.98 -3.55 11.20
CA SER A 51 -7.42 -4.94 11.43
C SER A 51 -7.17 -5.84 10.22
N LEU A 52 -7.38 -5.35 9.00
CA LEU A 52 -7.17 -6.14 7.79
C LEU A 52 -5.70 -6.57 7.60
N ILE A 53 -4.76 -5.74 8.05
CA ILE A 53 -3.32 -5.96 7.85
C ILE A 53 -2.57 -6.30 9.14
N GLY A 54 -3.27 -6.53 10.26
CA GLY A 54 -2.66 -6.85 11.55
C GLY A 54 -1.90 -5.69 12.23
N ALA A 55 -2.15 -4.44 11.82
CA ALA A 55 -1.51 -3.24 12.37
C ALA A 55 -2.27 -2.68 13.59
N GLU A 56 -1.66 -1.73 14.30
CA GLU A 56 -2.39 -0.87 15.25
C GLU A 56 -2.97 0.37 14.54
N ARG A 57 -4.08 0.92 15.04
CA ARG A 57 -4.73 2.09 14.42
C ARG A 57 -3.79 3.30 14.34
N GLU A 58 -2.93 3.49 15.34
CA GLU A 58 -1.97 4.60 15.40
C GLU A 58 -0.86 4.49 14.33
N GLU A 59 -0.75 3.36 13.65
CA GLU A 59 0.23 3.12 12.59
C GLU A 59 -0.33 3.39 11.20
N ILE A 60 -1.63 3.70 11.07
CA ILE A 60 -2.27 3.97 9.77
C ILE A 60 -2.42 5.47 9.57
N ILE A 61 -2.00 5.99 8.40
CA ILE A 61 -2.44 7.29 7.88
C ILE A 61 -3.24 7.13 6.59
N PHE A 62 -4.17 8.05 6.33
CA PHE A 62 -4.92 8.11 5.08
C PHE A 62 -4.26 9.01 4.04
N THR A 63 -4.32 8.57 2.79
CA THR A 63 -3.77 9.26 1.61
C THR A 63 -4.82 9.28 0.49
N ALA A 64 -4.52 9.88 -0.66
CA ALA A 64 -5.37 9.87 -1.85
C ALA A 64 -5.23 8.58 -2.69
N GLY A 65 -4.34 7.64 -2.32
CA GLY A 65 -4.15 6.38 -3.03
C GLY A 65 -2.77 5.77 -2.83
N GLY A 66 -2.52 4.64 -3.52
CA GLY A 66 -1.22 3.95 -3.49
C GLY A 66 -0.06 4.87 -3.88
N THR A 67 -0.18 5.58 -5.01
CA THR A 67 0.87 6.50 -5.49
C THR A 67 1.29 7.56 -4.46
N GLU A 68 0.34 8.17 -3.75
CA GLU A 68 0.67 9.16 -2.71
C GLU A 68 1.35 8.47 -1.52
N SER A 69 0.88 7.28 -1.15
CA SER A 69 1.47 6.47 -0.07
C SER A 69 2.93 6.10 -0.36
N ASP A 70 3.22 5.60 -1.57
CA ASP A 70 4.59 5.29 -2.00
C ASP A 70 5.48 6.52 -1.99
N ASN A 71 4.95 7.66 -2.45
CA ASN A 71 5.70 8.91 -2.45
C ASN A 71 6.02 9.37 -1.03
N ILE A 72 5.06 9.31 -0.09
CA ILE A 72 5.29 9.67 1.31
C ILE A 72 6.32 8.72 1.93
N ALA A 73 6.19 7.41 1.72
CA ALA A 73 7.12 6.43 2.27
C ALA A 73 8.56 6.65 1.75
N ILE A 74 8.72 6.76 0.43
CA ILE A 74 10.05 6.78 -0.20
C ILE A 74 10.69 8.17 -0.04
N LYS A 75 10.01 9.24 -0.46
CA LYS A 75 10.57 10.60 -0.35
C LYS A 75 10.65 11.06 1.09
N GLY A 76 9.67 10.72 1.92
CA GLY A 76 9.70 11.10 3.33
C GLY A 76 10.84 10.41 4.09
N THR A 77 11.21 9.18 3.74
CA THR A 77 12.42 8.54 4.28
C THR A 77 13.68 9.21 3.72
N ALA A 78 13.75 9.41 2.41
CA ALA A 78 14.92 10.02 1.76
C ALA A 78 15.22 11.44 2.26
N PHE A 79 14.21 12.32 2.33
CA PHE A 79 14.38 13.69 2.80
C PHE A 79 14.74 13.75 4.28
N ARG A 80 14.22 12.82 5.08
CA ARG A 80 14.57 12.73 6.50
C ARG A 80 16.05 12.47 6.73
N GLU A 81 16.67 11.64 5.89
CA GLU A 81 18.09 11.31 5.95
C GLU A 81 18.96 12.32 5.18
N GLY A 82 18.39 13.01 4.19
CA GLY A 82 19.02 14.07 3.40
C GLY A 82 19.99 13.58 2.33
N LYS A 83 20.54 12.37 2.47
CA LYS A 83 21.36 11.65 1.49
C LYS A 83 21.34 10.15 1.80
N GLY A 84 21.74 9.31 0.85
CA GLY A 84 21.94 7.88 1.07
C GLY A 84 21.56 7.04 -0.13
N HIS A 85 21.51 5.74 0.11
CA HIS A 85 21.26 4.70 -0.88
C HIS A 85 19.89 4.06 -0.70
N ILE A 86 19.21 3.84 -1.82
CA ILE A 86 17.90 3.17 -1.88
C ILE A 86 18.02 1.91 -2.74
N ILE A 87 17.47 0.81 -2.26
CA ILE A 87 17.38 -0.44 -3.01
C ILE A 87 15.93 -0.65 -3.44
N THR A 88 15.73 -0.95 -4.72
CA THR A 88 14.42 -1.29 -5.29
C THR A 88 14.60 -2.33 -6.40
N CYS A 89 13.54 -2.72 -7.13
CA CYS A 89 13.63 -3.69 -8.23
C CYS A 89 13.18 -3.10 -9.57
N GLN A 90 13.49 -3.81 -10.66
CA GLN A 90 13.17 -3.37 -12.02
C GLN A 90 11.69 -3.48 -12.39
N ILE A 91 10.92 -4.27 -11.64
CA ILE A 91 9.50 -4.58 -11.94
C ILE A 91 8.52 -3.74 -11.11
N GLU A 92 9.00 -2.75 -10.38
CA GLU A 92 8.16 -1.88 -9.57
C GLU A 92 7.09 -1.13 -10.38
N HIS A 93 5.97 -0.85 -9.72
CA HIS A 93 4.96 0.05 -10.26
C HIS A 93 5.58 1.45 -10.53
N PRO A 94 5.14 2.19 -11.57
CA PRO A 94 5.66 3.52 -11.88
C PRO A 94 5.64 4.53 -10.73
N ALA A 95 4.78 4.36 -9.73
CA ALA A 95 4.78 5.20 -8.52
C ALA A 95 6.08 5.10 -7.72
N VAL A 96 6.64 3.90 -7.56
CA VAL A 96 7.92 3.65 -6.89
C VAL A 96 9.06 4.00 -7.83
N MET A 97 9.08 3.40 -9.02
CA MET A 97 10.15 3.57 -10.01
C MET A 97 10.42 5.05 -10.37
N ASN A 98 9.38 5.84 -10.65
CA ASN A 98 9.58 7.25 -10.98
C ASN A 98 9.95 8.10 -9.76
N THR A 99 9.57 7.66 -8.55
CA THR A 99 9.99 8.33 -7.31
C THR A 99 11.48 8.12 -7.06
N CYS A 100 11.97 6.89 -7.24
CA CYS A 100 13.40 6.58 -7.19
C CYS A 100 14.19 7.39 -8.23
N ARG A 101 13.75 7.41 -9.50
CA ARG A 101 14.37 8.23 -10.56
C ARG A 101 14.38 9.73 -10.26
N TYR A 102 13.35 10.21 -9.57
CA TYR A 102 13.32 11.60 -9.11
C TYR A 102 14.38 11.84 -8.02
N LEU A 103 14.56 10.91 -7.08
CA LEU A 103 15.55 11.01 -6.01
C LEU A 103 17.00 10.89 -6.52
N GLU A 104 17.24 10.10 -7.57
CA GLU A 104 18.54 10.10 -8.28
C GLU A 104 18.92 11.52 -8.75
N LYS A 105 17.97 12.25 -9.35
CA LYS A 105 18.16 13.65 -9.74
C LYS A 105 18.34 14.62 -8.56
N LYS A 106 18.04 14.16 -7.34
CA LYS A 106 18.27 14.90 -6.08
C LYS A 106 19.56 14.49 -5.37
N GLY A 107 20.36 13.60 -5.96
CA GLY A 107 21.66 13.20 -5.44
C GLY A 107 21.62 12.01 -4.48
N PHE A 108 20.53 11.23 -4.49
CA PHE A 108 20.50 9.91 -3.85
C PHE A 108 21.00 8.85 -4.82
N ASP A 109 21.59 7.79 -4.30
CA ASP A 109 21.93 6.62 -5.12
C ASP A 109 20.79 5.61 -5.08
N VAL A 110 20.52 4.96 -6.22
CA VAL A 110 19.51 3.90 -6.30
C VAL A 110 20.07 2.66 -6.98
N THR A 111 19.90 1.50 -6.34
CA THR A 111 20.13 0.20 -6.95
C THR A 111 18.81 -0.41 -7.40
N TYR A 112 18.74 -0.81 -8.68
CA TYR A 112 17.59 -1.48 -9.28
C TYR A 112 17.92 -2.97 -9.50
N LEU A 113 17.49 -3.80 -8.55
CA LEU A 113 17.71 -5.24 -8.56
C LEU A 113 17.02 -5.90 -9.77
N PRO A 114 17.70 -6.85 -10.43
CA PRO A 114 17.07 -7.70 -11.44
C PRO A 114 16.06 -8.65 -10.78
N VAL A 115 15.28 -9.32 -11.61
CA VAL A 115 14.41 -10.43 -11.23
C VAL A 115 14.70 -11.64 -12.10
N ASP A 116 14.30 -12.82 -11.64
CA ASP A 116 14.38 -14.05 -12.43
C ASP A 116 13.29 -14.14 -13.51
N GLU A 117 13.22 -15.27 -14.20
CA GLU A 117 12.23 -15.53 -15.26
C GLU A 117 10.78 -15.59 -14.75
N TYR A 118 10.57 -15.78 -13.43
CA TYR A 118 9.26 -15.74 -12.78
C TYR A 118 8.94 -14.35 -12.19
N GLY A 119 9.85 -13.40 -12.36
CA GLY A 119 9.75 -12.06 -11.81
C GLY A 119 10.00 -11.99 -10.31
N LEU A 120 10.73 -12.94 -9.71
CA LEU A 120 11.09 -12.91 -8.29
C LEU A 120 12.42 -12.17 -8.07
N VAL A 121 12.46 -11.31 -7.06
CA VAL A 121 13.70 -10.77 -6.51
C VAL A 121 14.37 -11.82 -5.63
N ASN A 122 15.64 -12.10 -5.90
CA ASN A 122 16.44 -12.96 -5.02
C ASN A 122 16.80 -12.19 -3.73
N PRO A 123 16.43 -12.67 -2.53
CA PRO A 123 16.82 -12.03 -1.27
C PRO A 123 18.33 -11.89 -1.08
N GLY A 124 19.14 -12.78 -1.64
CA GLY A 124 20.60 -12.68 -1.62
C GLY A 124 21.11 -11.40 -2.31
N ASP A 125 20.49 -11.04 -3.44
CA ASP A 125 20.85 -9.82 -4.17
C ASP A 125 20.50 -8.56 -3.37
N VAL A 126 19.46 -8.61 -2.53
CA VAL A 126 19.15 -7.54 -1.58
C VAL A 126 20.25 -7.42 -0.53
N GLU A 127 20.69 -8.53 0.06
CA GLU A 127 21.77 -8.51 1.05
C GLU A 127 23.08 -7.97 0.47
N ASP A 128 23.45 -8.42 -0.73
CA ASP A 128 24.68 -8.00 -1.42
C ASP A 128 24.63 -6.51 -1.84
N ALA A 129 23.44 -5.98 -2.12
CA ALA A 129 23.26 -4.56 -2.47
C ALA A 129 23.29 -3.62 -1.26
N ILE A 130 23.19 -4.13 -0.02
CA ILE A 130 23.22 -3.28 1.17
C ILE A 130 24.63 -2.71 1.38
N ARG A 131 24.67 -1.38 1.40
CA ARG A 131 25.82 -0.53 1.73
C ARG A 131 25.64 0.13 3.10
N ASP A 132 26.73 0.64 3.68
CA ASP A 132 26.72 1.37 4.96
C ASP A 132 25.82 2.62 4.96
N ASP A 133 25.55 3.19 3.79
CA ASP A 133 24.69 4.36 3.60
C ASP A 133 23.27 4.00 3.09
N THR A 134 22.87 2.73 3.16
CA THR A 134 21.53 2.29 2.74
C THR A 134 20.48 2.71 3.73
N ILE A 135 19.56 3.56 3.28
CA ILE A 135 18.52 4.16 4.11
C ILE A 135 17.15 3.49 3.92
N LEU A 136 16.92 2.89 2.76
CA LEU A 136 15.62 2.33 2.41
C LEU A 136 15.76 1.15 1.45
N ILE A 137 15.02 0.08 1.73
CA ILE A 137 14.64 -0.94 0.77
C ILE A 137 13.16 -0.73 0.45
N THR A 138 12.81 -0.65 -0.84
CA THR A 138 11.43 -0.54 -1.31
C THR A 138 11.17 -1.57 -2.40
N ILE A 139 10.44 -2.62 -2.06
CA ILE A 139 10.11 -3.74 -2.96
C ILE A 139 8.60 -4.00 -2.88
N MET A 140 7.91 -3.98 -4.02
CA MET A 140 6.48 -4.30 -4.08
C MET A 140 6.18 -5.70 -3.53
N HIS A 141 5.01 -5.91 -2.93
CA HIS A 141 4.63 -7.20 -2.39
C HIS A 141 4.14 -8.16 -3.47
N ALA A 142 3.48 -7.64 -4.52
CA ALA A 142 3.19 -8.44 -5.71
C ALA A 142 3.10 -7.58 -6.96
N ASN A 143 3.62 -8.11 -8.07
CA ASN A 143 3.61 -7.41 -9.35
C ASN A 143 2.19 -7.29 -9.93
N ASN A 144 1.85 -6.09 -10.43
CA ASN A 144 0.52 -5.81 -10.94
C ASN A 144 0.23 -6.37 -12.34
N GLU A 145 1.25 -6.79 -13.09
CA GLU A 145 1.15 -7.29 -14.45
C GLU A 145 1.09 -8.82 -14.46
N ILE A 146 2.05 -9.48 -13.79
CA ILE A 146 2.17 -10.94 -13.79
C ILE A 146 1.66 -11.62 -12.51
N GLY A 147 1.49 -10.86 -11.41
CA GLY A 147 0.92 -11.39 -10.16
C GLY A 147 1.90 -12.15 -9.25
N THR A 148 3.19 -12.22 -9.61
CA THR A 148 4.25 -12.77 -8.75
C THR A 148 4.27 -12.08 -7.40
N ILE A 149 4.39 -12.85 -6.32
CA ILE A 149 4.44 -12.37 -4.94
C ILE A 149 5.90 -12.40 -4.49
N GLU A 150 6.43 -11.25 -4.07
CA GLU A 150 7.82 -11.11 -3.63
C GLU A 150 8.05 -11.68 -2.22
N PRO A 151 9.28 -12.15 -1.92
CA PRO A 151 9.63 -12.73 -0.62
C PRO A 151 9.85 -11.68 0.47
N ALA A 152 8.83 -10.85 0.74
CA ALA A 152 8.90 -9.72 1.66
C ALA A 152 9.35 -10.11 3.09
N ASP A 153 8.95 -11.29 3.59
CA ASP A 153 9.36 -11.79 4.91
C ASP A 153 10.87 -12.02 5.02
N GLU A 154 11.50 -12.52 3.96
CA GLU A 154 12.95 -12.73 3.88
C GLU A 154 13.69 -11.41 3.76
N ILE A 155 13.20 -10.53 2.88
CA ILE A 155 13.75 -9.19 2.68
C ILE A 155 13.68 -8.37 3.98
N SER A 156 12.58 -8.45 4.73
CA SER A 156 12.44 -7.80 6.04
C SER A 156 13.47 -8.31 7.05
N ARG A 157 13.77 -9.62 7.07
CA ARG A 157 14.77 -10.18 7.98
C ARG A 157 16.16 -9.61 7.67
N ILE A 158 16.51 -9.52 6.39
CA ILE A 158 17.77 -8.93 5.93
C ILE A 158 17.83 -7.44 6.30
N ALA A 159 16.81 -6.67 5.95
CA ALA A 159 16.72 -5.24 6.23
C ALA A 159 16.90 -4.95 7.73
N ARG A 160 16.19 -5.69 8.58
CA ARG A 160 16.26 -5.56 10.04
C ARG A 160 17.63 -5.95 10.60
N GLY A 161 18.24 -7.00 10.07
CA GLY A 161 19.59 -7.43 10.46
C GLY A 161 20.65 -6.36 10.19
N ARG A 162 20.41 -5.47 9.23
CA ARG A 162 21.29 -4.35 8.86
C ARG A 162 20.79 -2.98 9.34
N GLY A 163 19.65 -2.91 10.02
CA GLY A 163 19.07 -1.65 10.51
C GLY A 163 18.53 -0.73 9.40
N VAL A 164 18.18 -1.29 8.24
CA VAL A 164 17.65 -0.56 7.08
C VAL A 164 16.13 -0.56 7.13
N VAL A 165 15.48 0.57 6.83
CA VAL A 165 14.01 0.68 6.76
C VAL A 165 13.49 -0.09 5.55
N PHE A 166 12.41 -0.87 5.75
CA PHE A 166 11.77 -1.61 4.65
C PHE A 166 10.34 -1.12 4.37
N HIS A 167 10.12 -0.63 3.15
CA HIS A 167 8.81 -0.31 2.58
C HIS A 167 8.36 -1.39 1.58
N THR A 168 7.07 -1.72 1.58
CA THR A 168 6.49 -2.55 0.52
C THR A 168 5.22 -1.94 -0.09
N ASP A 169 5.15 -1.90 -1.42
CA ASP A 169 3.91 -1.59 -2.14
C ASP A 169 3.01 -2.84 -2.15
N ALA A 170 1.99 -2.85 -1.30
CA ALA A 170 1.04 -3.96 -1.17
C ALA A 170 -0.32 -3.68 -1.83
N VAL A 171 -0.36 -2.74 -2.78
CA VAL A 171 -1.59 -2.33 -3.49
C VAL A 171 -2.28 -3.50 -4.18
N GLN A 172 -1.54 -4.53 -4.62
CA GLN A 172 -2.11 -5.70 -5.29
C GLN A 172 -2.43 -6.88 -4.37
N THR A 173 -1.96 -6.88 -3.12
CA THR A 173 -2.08 -8.03 -2.20
C THR A 173 -3.08 -7.80 -1.08
N VAL A 174 -3.10 -6.60 -0.49
CA VAL A 174 -4.06 -6.25 0.58
C VAL A 174 -5.49 -6.53 0.10
N GLY A 175 -6.25 -7.27 0.91
CA GLY A 175 -7.63 -7.64 0.62
C GLY A 175 -7.82 -8.77 -0.40
N LYS A 176 -6.74 -9.30 -0.99
CA LYS A 176 -6.78 -10.45 -1.90
C LYS A 176 -6.13 -11.69 -1.32
N ILE A 177 -5.01 -11.53 -0.64
CA ILE A 177 -4.32 -12.57 0.12
C ILE A 177 -4.11 -12.12 1.56
N PRO A 178 -3.83 -13.03 2.49
CA PRO A 178 -3.49 -12.65 3.86
C PRO A 178 -2.25 -11.74 3.87
N VAL A 179 -2.38 -10.58 4.52
CA VAL A 179 -1.30 -9.62 4.76
C VAL A 179 -1.28 -9.34 6.25
N ASP A 180 -0.12 -9.47 6.88
CA ASP A 180 0.06 -9.23 8.32
C ASP A 180 1.41 -8.53 8.50
N VAL A 181 1.37 -7.22 8.75
CA VAL A 181 2.58 -6.38 8.83
C VAL A 181 3.51 -6.80 9.96
N LYS A 182 2.98 -7.42 11.03
CA LYS A 182 3.79 -7.91 12.16
C LYS A 182 4.53 -9.18 11.77
N LYS A 183 3.88 -10.09 11.03
CA LYS A 183 4.54 -11.30 10.50
C LYS A 183 5.55 -10.97 9.42
N MET A 184 5.16 -10.10 8.47
CA MET A 184 6.04 -9.65 7.39
C MET A 184 7.24 -8.84 7.93
N GLY A 185 7.05 -8.11 9.03
CA GLY A 185 8.09 -7.31 9.67
C GLY A 185 8.49 -6.06 8.88
N VAL A 186 7.65 -5.60 7.97
CA VAL A 186 7.83 -4.36 7.20
C VAL A 186 7.74 -3.13 8.12
N ASP A 187 8.41 -2.05 7.76
CA ASP A 187 8.35 -0.79 8.51
C ASP A 187 7.34 0.19 7.91
N MET A 188 7.04 0.06 6.62
CA MET A 188 5.98 0.78 5.92
C MET A 188 5.29 -0.09 4.87
N LEU A 189 4.00 0.15 4.64
CA LEU A 189 3.22 -0.57 3.61
C LEU A 189 2.16 0.34 2.97
N SER A 190 2.18 0.43 1.64
CA SER A 190 1.19 1.18 0.84
C SER A 190 0.01 0.33 0.43
N LEU A 191 -1.20 0.90 0.47
CA LEU A 191 -2.42 0.26 -0.05
C LEU A 191 -3.36 1.27 -0.73
N SER A 192 -4.19 0.78 -1.67
CA SER A 192 -5.11 1.60 -2.46
C SER A 192 -6.52 1.01 -2.49
N SER A 193 -7.52 1.84 -2.18
CA SER A 193 -8.91 1.43 -2.01
C SER A 193 -9.55 0.84 -3.28
N HIS A 194 -9.24 1.41 -4.45
CA HIS A 194 -9.84 1.01 -5.72
C HIS A 194 -9.32 -0.32 -6.29
N LYS A 195 -8.44 -1.02 -5.57
CA LYS A 195 -8.01 -2.39 -5.89
C LYS A 195 -8.78 -3.45 -5.09
N ILE A 196 -9.57 -3.02 -4.11
CA ILE A 196 -10.32 -3.88 -3.18
C ILE A 196 -11.81 -3.51 -3.14
N TYR A 197 -12.39 -3.13 -4.28
CA TYR A 197 -13.79 -2.74 -4.41
C TYR A 197 -14.20 -1.50 -3.60
N GLY A 198 -13.22 -0.68 -3.21
CA GLY A 198 -13.44 0.64 -2.62
C GLY A 198 -13.39 1.79 -3.65
N PRO A 199 -13.68 3.03 -3.24
CA PRO A 199 -13.65 4.20 -4.14
C PRO A 199 -12.22 4.56 -4.58
N LYS A 200 -12.12 5.25 -5.73
CA LYS A 200 -10.88 5.91 -6.18
C LYS A 200 -10.61 7.17 -5.33
N GLY A 201 -9.36 7.63 -5.32
CA GLY A 201 -8.98 8.88 -4.64
C GLY A 201 -8.84 8.73 -3.12
N VAL A 202 -8.62 7.51 -2.63
CA VAL A 202 -8.28 7.23 -1.24
C VAL A 202 -7.39 5.98 -1.14
N GLY A 203 -6.42 6.04 -0.25
CA GLY A 203 -5.51 4.95 0.11
C GLY A 203 -5.11 5.07 1.57
N ALA A 204 -4.20 4.20 1.99
CA ALA A 204 -3.58 4.30 3.30
C ALA A 204 -2.12 3.91 3.24
N LEU A 205 -1.35 4.47 4.18
CA LEU A 205 0.03 4.10 4.43
C LEU A 205 0.13 3.59 5.87
N TYR A 206 0.57 2.36 6.01
CA TYR A 206 1.06 1.83 7.28
C TYR A 206 2.46 2.38 7.54
N ILE A 207 2.70 2.89 8.73
CA ILE A 207 3.99 3.33 9.24
C ILE A 207 4.13 2.74 10.64
N LYS A 208 5.00 1.75 10.76
CA LYS A 208 5.31 1.10 12.02
C LYS A 208 5.74 2.12 13.07
N LYS A 209 5.29 1.92 14.31
CA LYS A 209 5.65 2.80 15.42
C LYS A 209 7.17 2.87 15.58
N GLY A 210 7.71 4.09 15.51
CA GLY A 210 9.15 4.36 15.63
C GLY A 210 9.85 4.63 14.29
N THR A 211 9.23 4.24 13.16
CA THR A 211 9.72 4.60 11.83
C THR A 211 9.52 6.10 11.60
N LYS A 212 10.57 6.80 11.19
CA LYS A 212 10.57 8.25 11.01
C LYS A 212 10.42 8.59 9.53
N VAL A 213 9.40 9.36 9.20
CA VAL A 213 9.09 9.80 7.83
C VAL A 213 8.85 11.31 7.86
N GLU A 214 9.45 12.04 6.93
CA GLU A 214 9.22 13.49 6.78
C GLU A 214 7.97 13.76 5.89
N PRO A 215 7.10 14.72 6.25
CA PRO A 215 5.99 15.12 5.40
C PRO A 215 6.48 15.73 4.08
N ILE A 216 5.92 15.28 2.97
CA ILE A 216 6.22 15.83 1.63
C ILE A 216 5.20 16.88 1.17
N ILE A 217 4.08 17.00 1.89
CA ILE A 217 3.06 18.05 1.74
C ILE A 217 2.96 18.78 3.07
N HIS A 218 2.86 20.10 3.05
CA HIS A 218 2.81 20.95 4.25
C HIS A 218 1.44 21.62 4.38
N GLY A 219 0.97 21.82 5.61
CA GLY A 219 -0.35 22.39 5.91
C GLY A 219 -0.74 22.23 7.38
N GLY A 220 -2.03 21.96 7.64
CA GLY A 220 -2.55 21.74 9.01
C GLY A 220 -2.09 20.44 9.67
N GLY A 221 -2.59 20.12 10.86
CA GLY A 221 -2.16 18.95 11.66
C GLY A 221 -2.79 17.59 11.31
N HIS A 222 -3.51 17.49 10.19
CA HIS A 222 -4.22 16.26 9.78
C HIS A 222 -3.27 15.07 9.65
N GLU A 223 -3.79 13.85 9.88
CA GLU A 223 -3.01 12.61 9.81
C GLU A 223 -1.67 12.71 10.57
N ARG A 224 -1.73 13.29 11.78
CA ARG A 224 -0.59 13.49 12.69
C ARG A 224 0.51 14.38 12.10
N GLY A 225 0.15 15.30 11.21
CA GLY A 225 1.07 16.20 10.53
C GLY A 225 1.84 15.58 9.37
N LEU A 226 1.63 14.29 9.06
CA LEU A 226 2.33 13.60 7.97
C LEU A 226 1.64 13.81 6.61
N ARG A 227 0.32 13.97 6.61
CA ARG A 227 -0.47 14.16 5.38
C ARG A 227 -1.54 15.24 5.61
N PRO A 228 -1.16 16.52 5.52
CA PRO A 228 -2.08 17.62 5.75
C PRO A 228 -3.07 17.78 4.59
N SER A 229 -4.37 17.66 4.89
CA SER A 229 -5.49 18.07 4.04
C SER A 229 -6.77 17.84 4.83
N THR A 230 -7.83 18.61 4.57
CA THR A 230 -9.17 18.22 5.06
C THR A 230 -9.46 16.80 4.57
N GLU A 231 -9.76 15.90 5.49
CA GLU A 231 -9.83 14.48 5.18
C GLU A 231 -11.01 14.16 4.26
N ASN A 232 -10.78 13.25 3.30
CA ASN A 232 -11.83 12.72 2.44
C ASN A 232 -12.72 11.74 3.22
N VAL A 233 -13.54 12.24 4.16
CA VAL A 233 -14.36 11.44 5.06
C VAL A 233 -15.20 10.38 4.32
N PRO A 234 -15.94 10.70 3.23
CA PRO A 234 -16.68 9.68 2.50
C PRO A 234 -15.75 8.61 1.90
N GLY A 235 -14.63 9.01 1.31
CA GLY A 235 -13.65 8.07 0.74
C GLY A 235 -13.04 7.15 1.81
N ILE A 236 -12.66 7.71 2.95
CA ILE A 236 -12.08 6.99 4.09
C ILE A 236 -13.07 5.95 4.64
N VAL A 237 -14.33 6.33 4.82
CA VAL A 237 -15.40 5.41 5.20
C VAL A 237 -15.57 4.30 4.17
N GLY A 238 -15.51 4.66 2.88
CA GLY A 238 -15.55 3.69 1.80
C GLY A 238 -14.40 2.69 1.82
N LEU A 239 -13.17 3.16 2.05
CA LEU A 239 -11.99 2.31 2.22
C LEU A 239 -12.12 1.39 3.43
N GLY A 240 -12.51 1.92 4.60
CA GLY A 240 -12.72 1.11 5.80
C GLY A 240 -13.74 0.00 5.56
N LYS A 241 -14.88 0.31 4.93
CA LYS A 241 -15.90 -0.68 4.59
C LYS A 241 -15.40 -1.71 3.56
N ALA A 242 -14.62 -1.28 2.58
CA ALA A 242 -14.00 -2.18 1.60
C ALA A 242 -13.02 -3.15 2.28
N CYS A 243 -12.22 -2.67 3.23
CA CYS A 243 -11.33 -3.52 4.03
C CYS A 243 -12.10 -4.54 4.88
N GLU A 244 -13.19 -4.14 5.53
CA GLU A 244 -14.06 -5.03 6.29
C GLU A 244 -14.61 -6.17 5.41
N ILE A 245 -15.15 -5.82 4.23
CA ILE A 245 -15.71 -6.80 3.29
C ILE A 245 -14.62 -7.72 2.75
N ALA A 246 -13.48 -7.16 2.35
CA ALA A 246 -12.35 -7.92 1.83
C ALA A 246 -11.88 -8.95 2.86
N GLY A 247 -11.71 -8.57 4.12
CA GLY A 247 -11.32 -9.49 5.20
C GLY A 247 -12.30 -10.66 5.40
N LYS A 248 -13.61 -10.42 5.28
CA LYS A 248 -14.64 -11.47 5.43
C LYS A 248 -14.70 -12.42 4.24
N ARG A 249 -14.44 -11.92 3.03
CA ARG A 249 -14.64 -12.67 1.78
C ARG A 249 -13.37 -13.29 1.24
N MET A 250 -12.20 -12.84 1.69
CA MET A 250 -10.88 -13.18 1.15
C MET A 250 -10.73 -14.66 0.81
N GLU A 251 -10.94 -15.56 1.79
CA GLU A 251 -10.79 -17.00 1.56
C GLU A 251 -11.72 -17.55 0.48
N SER A 252 -12.99 -17.12 0.49
CA SER A 252 -13.98 -17.57 -0.49
C SER A 252 -13.70 -17.02 -1.88
N ASP A 253 -13.25 -15.77 -1.98
CA ASP A 253 -12.89 -15.14 -3.25
C ASP A 253 -11.60 -15.74 -3.82
N VAL A 254 -10.58 -16.03 -2.99
CA VAL A 254 -9.36 -16.74 -3.41
C VAL A 254 -9.70 -18.09 -4.03
N ARG A 255 -10.52 -18.92 -3.36
CA ARG A 255 -10.93 -20.23 -3.91
C ARG A 255 -11.63 -20.08 -5.25
N ARG A 256 -12.66 -19.23 -5.32
CA ARG A 256 -13.45 -19.01 -6.54
C ARG A 256 -12.59 -18.45 -7.69
N LEU A 257 -11.73 -17.47 -7.42
CA LEU A 257 -10.90 -16.85 -8.44
C LEU A 257 -9.78 -17.78 -8.93
N THR A 258 -9.24 -18.62 -8.04
CA THR A 258 -8.28 -19.69 -8.39
C THR A 258 -8.91 -20.65 -9.39
N ASP A 259 -10.11 -21.16 -9.09
CA ASP A 259 -10.82 -22.07 -10.01
C ASP A 259 -11.11 -21.41 -11.37
N MET A 260 -11.50 -20.14 -11.37
CA MET A 260 -11.75 -19.39 -12.60
C MET A 260 -10.48 -19.15 -13.41
N ARG A 261 -9.38 -18.79 -12.75
CA ARG A 261 -8.06 -18.60 -13.38
C ARG A 261 -7.56 -19.90 -13.98
N ASP A 262 -7.62 -21.00 -13.25
CA ASP A 262 -7.08 -22.30 -13.70
C ASP A 262 -7.87 -22.83 -14.90
N ARG A 263 -9.20 -22.63 -14.90
CA ARG A 263 -10.04 -22.91 -16.06
C ARG A 263 -9.67 -22.06 -17.28
N LEU A 264 -9.36 -20.78 -17.07
CA LEU A 264 -8.92 -19.89 -18.14
C LEU A 264 -7.55 -20.32 -18.69
N ILE A 265 -6.57 -20.56 -17.81
CA ILE A 265 -5.23 -21.03 -18.20
C ILE A 265 -5.35 -22.32 -19.02
N LYS A 266 -6.11 -23.30 -18.53
CA LYS A 266 -6.32 -24.56 -19.25
C LYS A 266 -6.88 -24.33 -20.65
N GLY A 267 -7.91 -23.50 -20.79
CA GLY A 267 -8.53 -23.24 -22.09
C GLY A 267 -7.64 -22.43 -23.04
N VAL A 268 -6.83 -21.50 -22.52
CA VAL A 268 -5.90 -20.70 -23.32
C VAL A 268 -4.75 -21.57 -23.83
N LEU A 269 -4.21 -22.46 -22.99
CA LEU A 269 -3.11 -23.36 -23.35
C LEU A 269 -3.49 -24.46 -24.37
N GLU A 270 -4.77 -24.58 -24.72
CA GLU A 270 -5.23 -25.41 -25.84
C GLU A 270 -5.07 -24.70 -27.21
N ILE A 271 -4.77 -23.40 -27.21
CA ILE A 271 -4.56 -22.60 -28.43
C ILE A 271 -3.10 -22.73 -28.87
N GLU A 272 -2.87 -22.98 -30.16
CA GLU A 272 -1.53 -23.04 -30.74
C GLU A 272 -0.76 -21.73 -30.52
N GLU A 273 0.54 -21.83 -30.22
CA GLU A 273 1.41 -20.68 -29.88
C GLU A 273 0.99 -19.86 -28.66
N SER A 274 0.23 -20.44 -27.73
CA SER A 274 -0.02 -19.86 -26.41
C SER A 274 1.02 -20.32 -25.38
N TYR A 275 1.37 -19.42 -24.46
CA TYR A 275 2.35 -19.64 -23.39
C TYR A 275 1.84 -19.03 -22.10
N LEU A 276 2.34 -19.53 -20.96
CA LEU A 276 2.13 -18.97 -19.64
C LEU A 276 3.40 -18.23 -19.19
#